data_AF-A0A2S3UX78-F1
#
_entry.id   AF-A0A2S3UX78-F1
#
_cell.length_a   1.000
_cell.length_b   1.000
_cell.length_c   1.000
_cell.angle_alpha   90.00
_cell.angle_beta   90.00
_cell.angle_gamma   90.00
#
_symmetry.space_group_name_H-M   'P 1'
#
loop_
_entity.id
_entity.type
_entity.pdbx_description
1 polymer ?
#
loop_
_entity_poly.entity_id
_entity_poly.type
_entity_poly.pdbx_seq_one_letter_code
_entity_poly.pdbx_strand_id
1 'polypeptide(L)'
;MSIRELVGVFALAAVVLGSAIPVSAAQETRDARRAKNCAYYREMIAHALEGIDGEALSPSFVEEHDAFVAGGCLATRPACPKSPADFAFADLLTMMTVSANMGSTFTPFWCPAARGG
;
A
#
# COMPACT_ATOMS: atom_id res chain seq x y z
N MET A 1 1.95 -14.98 64.04
CA MET A 1 1.53 -15.09 62.63
C MET A 1 2.38 -14.16 61.80
N SER A 2 3.05 -14.66 60.77
CA SER A 2 4.16 -13.98 60.06
C SER A 2 3.67 -13.21 58.82
N ILE A 3 4.22 -12.02 58.58
CA ILE A 3 3.95 -11.13 57.44
C ILE A 3 4.16 -11.83 56.08
N ARG A 4 4.88 -12.97 56.06
CA ARG A 4 5.11 -13.83 54.90
C ARG A 4 3.84 -14.52 54.36
N GLU A 5 2.83 -14.74 55.21
CA GLU A 5 1.58 -15.44 54.81
C GLU A 5 0.60 -14.50 54.06
N LEU A 6 0.68 -13.19 54.31
CA LEU A 6 -0.18 -12.18 53.66
C LEU A 6 0.23 -11.90 52.20
N VAL A 7 1.50 -12.06 51.87
CA VAL A 7 2.01 -11.85 50.49
C VAL A 7 1.64 -13.02 49.57
N GLY A 8 1.47 -14.23 50.13
CA GLY A 8 1.09 -15.42 49.35
C GLY A 8 -0.36 -15.43 48.86
N VAL A 9 -1.29 -14.86 49.64
CA VAL A 9 -2.72 -14.87 49.29
C VAL A 9 -3.06 -13.84 48.20
N PHE A 10 -2.36 -12.70 48.16
CA PHE A 10 -2.58 -11.70 47.12
C PHE A 10 -1.96 -12.06 45.75
N ALA A 11 -1.00 -12.99 45.70
CA ALA A 11 -0.37 -13.41 44.46
C ALA A 11 -1.22 -14.39 43.62
N LEU A 12 -2.22 -15.06 44.22
CA LEU A 12 -3.08 -16.01 43.48
C LEU A 12 -4.37 -15.40 42.89
N ALA A 13 -4.73 -14.17 43.26
CA ALA A 13 -5.98 -13.55 42.77
C ALA A 13 -5.83 -12.81 41.42
N ALA A 14 -4.62 -12.68 40.87
CA ALA A 14 -4.35 -11.85 39.69
C ALA A 14 -4.33 -12.60 38.33
N VAL A 15 -4.59 -13.92 38.29
CA VAL A 15 -4.31 -14.74 37.08
C VAL A 15 -5.56 -15.11 36.25
N VAL A 16 -6.79 -14.78 36.66
CA VAL A 16 -8.00 -15.38 36.04
C VAL A 16 -8.86 -14.42 35.18
N LEU A 17 -8.43 -13.18 34.91
CA LEU A 17 -9.22 -12.22 34.09
C LEU A 17 -8.66 -11.95 32.68
N GLY A 18 -7.70 -12.75 32.20
CA GLY A 18 -7.06 -12.53 30.91
C GLY A 18 -7.32 -13.65 29.90
N SER A 19 -8.55 -13.87 29.41
CA SER A 19 -8.80 -14.80 28.29
C SER A 19 -10.17 -14.59 27.63
N ALA A 20 -10.40 -13.44 26.98
CA ALA A 20 -11.40 -13.34 25.91
C ALA A 20 -11.09 -12.14 25.01
N ILE A 21 -10.06 -12.26 24.17
CA ILE A 21 -9.96 -11.41 22.98
C ILE A 21 -10.40 -12.26 21.79
N PRO A 22 -11.68 -12.27 21.40
CA PRO A 22 -12.04 -12.80 20.10
C PRO A 22 -11.72 -11.72 19.06
N VAL A 23 -10.45 -11.58 18.68
CA VAL A 23 -10.11 -10.93 17.41
C VAL A 23 -10.33 -11.97 16.32
N SER A 24 -11.58 -12.13 15.91
CA SER A 24 -11.87 -12.62 14.56
C SER A 24 -11.86 -11.42 13.63
N ALA A 25 -10.67 -10.87 13.37
CA ALA A 25 -10.49 -10.08 12.17
C ALA A 25 -10.64 -11.08 11.01
N ALA A 26 -11.74 -10.98 10.24
CA ALA A 26 -11.87 -11.75 9.01
C ALA A 26 -10.59 -11.58 8.20
N GLN A 27 -9.87 -12.68 7.93
CA GLN A 27 -8.63 -12.62 7.17
C GLN A 27 -8.98 -12.12 5.77
N GLU A 28 -8.58 -10.89 5.45
CA GLU A 28 -8.75 -10.32 4.12
C GLU A 28 -7.98 -11.18 3.11
N THR A 29 -8.68 -11.67 2.08
CA THR A 29 -8.01 -12.45 1.02
C THR A 29 -7.06 -11.55 0.24
N ARG A 30 -6.05 -12.16 -0.40
CA ARG A 30 -5.09 -11.41 -1.23
C ARG A 30 -5.79 -10.63 -2.35
N ASP A 31 -6.84 -11.20 -2.93
CA ASP A 31 -7.59 -10.58 -4.02
C ASP A 31 -8.48 -9.43 -3.51
N ALA A 32 -9.13 -9.60 -2.35
CA ALA A 32 -9.89 -8.52 -1.72
C ALA A 32 -8.98 -7.33 -1.36
N ARG A 33 -7.80 -7.61 -0.77
CA ARG A 33 -6.79 -6.59 -0.48
C ARG A 33 -6.34 -5.86 -1.74
N ARG A 34 -6.09 -6.60 -2.83
CA ARG A 34 -5.69 -6.01 -4.12
C ARG A 34 -6.78 -5.11 -4.67
N ALA A 35 -8.02 -5.58 -4.70
CA ALA A 35 -9.15 -4.80 -5.21
C ALA A 35 -9.35 -3.49 -4.41
N LYS A 36 -9.26 -3.58 -3.08
CA LYS A 36 -9.29 -2.41 -2.18
C LYS A 36 -8.15 -1.43 -2.47
N ASN A 37 -6.92 -1.93 -2.55
CA ASN A 37 -5.74 -1.11 -2.84
C ASN A 37 -5.84 -0.46 -4.23
N CYS A 38 -6.37 -1.16 -5.23
CA CYS A 38 -6.53 -0.62 -6.58
C CYS A 38 -7.63 0.45 -6.65
N ALA A 39 -8.70 0.31 -5.88
CA ALA A 39 -9.70 1.36 -5.72
C ALA A 39 -9.08 2.61 -5.07
N TYR A 40 -8.33 2.42 -3.98
CA TYR A 40 -7.67 3.55 -3.31
C TYR A 40 -6.60 4.21 -4.19
N TYR A 41 -5.88 3.43 -5.00
CA TYR A 41 -4.92 3.95 -5.97
C TYR A 41 -5.56 4.88 -7.01
N ARG A 42 -6.80 4.61 -7.44
CA ARG A 42 -7.54 5.50 -8.35
C ARG A 42 -7.84 6.85 -7.72
N GLU A 43 -8.17 6.87 -6.43
CA GLU A 43 -8.36 8.12 -5.67
C GLU A 43 -7.03 8.90 -5.59
N MET A 44 -5.93 8.20 -5.31
CA MET A 44 -4.59 8.82 -5.30
C MET A 44 -4.20 9.41 -6.66
N ILE A 45 -4.56 8.77 -7.78
CA ILE A 45 -4.31 9.31 -9.12
C ILE A 45 -5.02 10.66 -9.30
N ALA A 46 -6.30 10.75 -8.92
CA ALA A 46 -7.05 11.99 -9.01
C ALA A 46 -6.36 13.11 -8.21
N HIS A 47 -5.92 12.81 -6.97
CA HIS A 47 -5.17 13.76 -6.15
C HIS A 47 -3.80 14.13 -6.71
N ALA A 48 -3.07 13.17 -7.32
CA ALA A 48 -1.79 13.46 -7.94
C ALA A 48 -1.93 14.40 -9.15
N LEU A 49 -3.00 14.25 -9.93
CA LEU A 49 -3.30 15.10 -11.08
C LEU A 49 -3.69 16.53 -10.68
N GLU A 50 -4.21 16.75 -9.48
CA GLU A 50 -4.45 18.13 -8.96
C GLU A 50 -3.14 18.89 -8.71
N GLY A 51 -2.06 18.18 -8.38
CA GLY A 51 -0.75 18.75 -8.05
C GLY A 51 0.23 18.83 -9.22
N ILE A 52 -0.16 18.33 -10.39
CA ILE A 52 0.70 18.27 -11.58
C ILE A 52 -0.05 18.90 -12.75
N ASP A 53 0.61 19.78 -13.49
CA ASP A 53 0.07 20.29 -14.75
C ASP A 53 -0.09 19.11 -15.73
N GLY A 54 -1.31 18.55 -15.80
CA GLY A 54 -1.63 17.29 -16.49
C GLY A 54 -1.34 17.29 -17.99
N GLU A 55 -1.06 18.44 -18.59
CA GLU A 55 -0.62 18.56 -20.00
C GLU A 55 0.84 18.16 -20.23
N ALA A 56 1.58 17.78 -19.18
CA ALA A 56 3.00 17.44 -19.28
C ALA A 56 3.32 15.93 -19.29
N LEU A 57 2.34 15.05 -19.09
CA LEU A 57 2.59 13.60 -19.08
C LEU A 57 2.80 13.05 -20.49
N SER A 58 3.79 12.18 -20.66
CA SER A 58 4.08 11.54 -21.94
C SER A 58 2.93 10.60 -22.33
N PRO A 59 2.41 10.66 -23.57
CA PRO A 59 1.27 9.84 -23.98
C PRO A 59 1.47 8.34 -23.75
N SER A 60 2.67 7.80 -24.03
CA SER A 60 2.96 6.38 -23.79
C SER A 60 2.97 6.01 -22.31
N PHE A 61 3.38 6.94 -21.44
CA PHE A 61 3.40 6.70 -20.00
C PHE A 61 1.97 6.64 -19.45
N VAL A 62 1.11 7.58 -19.89
CA VAL A 62 -0.33 7.58 -19.56
C VAL A 62 -0.98 6.29 -20.04
N GLU A 63 -0.77 5.89 -21.29
CA GLU A 63 -1.35 4.65 -21.84
C GLU A 63 -0.93 3.40 -21.04
N GLU A 64 0.35 3.28 -20.70
CA GLU A 64 0.88 2.15 -19.92
C GLU A 64 0.34 2.14 -18.48
N HIS A 65 0.25 3.31 -17.85
CA HIS A 65 -0.28 3.48 -16.50
C HIS A 65 -1.80 3.21 -16.43
N ASP A 66 -2.57 3.73 -17.38
CA ASP A 66 -4.00 3.47 -17.50
C ASP A 66 -4.29 2.00 -17.75
N ALA A 67 -3.47 1.32 -18.57
CA ALA A 67 -3.58 -0.12 -18.77
C ALA A 67 -3.36 -0.92 -17.47
N PHE A 68 -2.44 -0.47 -16.60
CA PHE A 68 -2.25 -1.07 -15.27
C PHE A 68 -3.49 -0.90 -14.39
N VAL A 69 -4.09 0.29 -14.36
CA VAL A 69 -5.30 0.58 -13.57
C VAL A 69 -6.50 -0.21 -14.09
N ALA A 70 -6.70 -0.24 -15.41
CA ALA A 70 -7.77 -0.99 -16.08
C ALA A 70 -7.62 -2.51 -15.89
N GLY A 71 -6.38 -3.01 -15.81
CA GLY A 71 -6.05 -4.40 -15.49
C GLY A 71 -6.25 -4.78 -14.02
N GLY A 72 -6.86 -3.92 -13.19
CA GLY A 72 -7.07 -4.20 -11.77
C GLY A 72 -5.79 -4.07 -10.93
N CYS A 73 -4.88 -3.20 -11.35
CA CYS A 73 -3.58 -2.98 -10.71
C CYS A 73 -2.74 -4.28 -10.65
N LEU A 74 -2.82 -5.07 -11.72
CA LEU A 74 -1.99 -6.25 -11.95
C LEU A 74 -0.87 -5.87 -12.91
N ALA A 75 0.34 -5.78 -12.36
CA ALA A 75 1.55 -5.48 -13.12
C ALA A 75 1.80 -6.55 -14.19
N THR A 76 1.58 -6.20 -15.45
CA THR A 76 1.95 -7.05 -16.62
C THR A 76 2.94 -6.36 -17.54
N ARG A 77 2.91 -5.02 -17.59
CA ARG A 77 3.84 -4.17 -18.34
C ARG A 77 4.25 -2.97 -17.49
N PRO A 78 5.51 -2.49 -17.61
CA PRO A 78 5.92 -1.23 -16.99
C PRO A 78 5.14 -0.06 -17.57
N ALA A 79 4.89 0.94 -16.72
CA ALA A 79 4.75 2.33 -17.13
C ALA A 79 6.08 3.03 -16.86
N CYS A 80 6.91 3.18 -17.90
CA CYS A 80 8.24 3.78 -17.74
C CYS A 80 8.14 5.31 -17.87
N PRO A 81 8.51 6.09 -16.84
CA PRO A 81 8.57 7.55 -16.92
C PRO A 81 9.61 8.02 -17.95
N LYS A 82 9.28 9.02 -18.78
CA LYS A 82 10.13 9.52 -19.87
C LYS A 82 10.37 11.03 -19.83
N SER A 83 9.53 11.77 -19.11
CA SER A 83 9.64 13.22 -18.93
C SER A 83 9.79 13.58 -17.44
N PRO A 84 10.27 14.80 -17.12
CA PRO A 84 10.27 15.29 -15.74
C PRO A 84 8.89 15.24 -15.07
N ALA A 85 7.80 15.46 -15.83
CA ALA A 85 6.44 15.37 -15.30
C ALA A 85 6.02 13.92 -15.03
N ASP A 86 6.41 12.97 -15.88
CA ASP A 86 6.16 11.55 -15.61
C ASP A 86 6.85 11.11 -14.32
N PHE A 87 8.10 11.54 -14.10
CA PHE A 87 8.84 11.26 -12.87
C PHE A 87 8.17 11.89 -11.65
N ALA A 88 7.77 13.16 -11.73
CA ALA A 88 7.06 13.83 -10.64
C ALA A 88 5.76 13.10 -10.26
N PHE A 89 4.99 12.63 -11.26
CA PHE A 89 3.78 11.85 -11.04
C PHE A 89 4.07 10.47 -10.44
N ALA A 90 5.07 9.76 -10.97
CA ALA A 90 5.47 8.44 -10.50
C ALA A 90 6.00 8.48 -9.06
N ASP A 91 6.82 9.48 -8.72
CA ASP A 91 7.39 9.67 -7.39
C ASP A 91 6.30 10.01 -6.37
N LEU A 92 5.39 10.91 -6.71
CA LEU A 92 4.28 11.28 -5.84
C LEU A 92 3.39 10.07 -5.53
N LEU A 93 3.00 9.30 -6.56
CA LEU A 93 2.20 8.09 -6.37
C LEU A 93 2.95 7.00 -5.59
N THR A 94 4.25 6.87 -5.79
CA THR A 94 5.07 5.92 -5.03
C THR A 94 5.10 6.31 -3.54
N MET A 95 5.27 7.59 -3.22
CA MET A 95 5.20 8.07 -1.85
C MET A 95 3.83 7.81 -1.22
N MET A 96 2.74 8.17 -1.91
CA MET A 96 1.38 7.96 -1.39
C MET A 96 1.07 6.48 -1.13
N THR A 97 1.48 5.58 -2.03
CA THR A 97 1.26 4.14 -1.89
C THR A 97 2.11 3.52 -0.76
N VAL A 98 3.35 3.98 -0.59
CA VAL A 98 4.19 3.57 0.55
C VAL A 98 3.57 4.05 1.86
N SER A 99 3.16 5.32 1.96
CA SER A 99 2.48 5.88 3.14
C SER A 99 1.17 5.17 3.47
N ALA A 100 0.45 4.67 2.47
CA ALA A 100 -0.77 3.87 2.62
C ALA A 100 -0.53 2.40 2.96
N ASN A 101 0.73 1.99 3.19
CA ASN A 101 1.10 0.60 3.47
C ASN A 101 0.65 -0.36 2.33
N MET A 102 0.72 0.09 1.08
CA MET A 102 0.47 -0.72 -0.12
C MET A 102 1.76 -1.39 -0.64
N GLY A 103 2.92 -0.90 -0.20
CA GLY A 103 4.25 -1.40 -0.57
C GLY A 103 4.82 -0.66 -1.78
N SER A 104 6.14 -0.48 -1.81
CA SER A 104 6.84 0.23 -2.90
C SER A 104 6.79 -0.48 -4.25
N THR A 105 6.48 -1.78 -4.26
CA THR A 105 6.34 -2.59 -5.48
C THR A 105 4.91 -2.63 -6.02
N PHE A 106 3.99 -1.87 -5.43
CA PHE A 106 2.61 -1.83 -5.88
C PHE A 106 2.44 -1.12 -7.23
N THR A 107 3.23 -0.06 -7.48
CA THR A 107 3.09 0.79 -8.66
C THR A 107 3.69 0.14 -9.92
N PRO A 108 3.25 0.53 -11.14
CA PRO A 108 3.76 -0.01 -12.39
C PRO A 108 5.10 0.62 -12.84
N PHE A 109 5.76 1.39 -11.98
CA PHE A 109 6.84 2.29 -12.38
C PHE A 109 8.19 1.57 -12.36
N TRP A 110 8.63 1.12 -13.53
CA TRP A 110 10.00 0.70 -13.77
C TRP A 110 10.33 0.88 -15.24
N CYS A 111 11.61 1.03 -15.55
CA CYS A 111 12.08 1.12 -16.92
C CYS A 111 12.90 -0.12 -17.26
N PRO A 112 12.54 -0.88 -18.32
CA PRO A 112 13.36 -2.00 -18.75
C PRO A 112 14.75 -1.49 -19.17
N ALA A 113 15.79 -2.23 -18.83
CA ALA A 113 17.13 -1.95 -19.34
C ALA A 113 17.05 -1.92 -20.88
N ALA A 114 17.70 -0.93 -21.50
CA ALA A 114 17.86 -0.92 -22.95
C ALA A 114 18.45 -2.27 -23.35
N ARG A 115 17.73 -3.04 -24.18
CA ARG A 115 18.32 -4.21 -24.81
C ARG A 115 19.45 -3.68 -25.68
N GLY A 116 20.70 -3.84 -25.22
CA GLY A 116 21.86 -3.62 -26.08
C GLY A 116 21.65 -4.41 -27.37
N GLY A 117 21.70 -3.70 -28.50
CA GLY A 117 21.42 -4.23 -29.84
C GLY A 117 22.36 -5.35 -30.26
#